data_AF-A0A3D5ALE9-F1
#
_entry.id   AF-A0A3D5ALE9-F1
#
_cell.length_a   1.000
_cell.length_b   1.000
_cell.length_c   1.000
_cell.angle_alpha   90.00
_cell.angle_beta   90.00
_cell.angle_gamma   90.00
#
_symmetry.space_group_name_H-M   'P 1'
#
loop_
_entity.id
_entity.type
_entity.pdbx_description
1 polymer ?
#
loop_
_entity_poly.entity_id
_entity_poly.type
_entity_poly.pdbx_seq_one_letter_code
_entity_poly.pdbx_strand_id
1 'polypeptide(L)'
;MTALWAPFEVADLFASERFYRGLGLPVIDSFKDGLIFGVGASGRIEIVQTPKTGHPTTAIELPTWAAVDRLGKGTVFPRGHHGFVTADPDGNRLLIWSEGTA
;
A
#
# COMPACT_ATOMS: atom_id res chain seq x y z
N MET A 1 -18.50 -0.24 13.78
CA MET A 1 -17.16 -0.72 13.38
C MET A 1 -16.38 0.44 12.82
N THR A 2 -15.05 0.44 13.02
CA THR A 2 -14.16 1.50 12.54
C THR A 2 -13.20 0.92 11.50
N ALA A 3 -12.90 1.70 10.48
CA ALA A 3 -11.91 1.37 9.45
C ALA A 3 -10.66 2.24 9.64
N LEU A 4 -9.48 1.68 9.35
CA LEU A 4 -8.27 2.48 9.18
C LEU A 4 -8.21 2.98 7.74
N TRP A 5 -7.97 4.27 7.57
CA TRP A 5 -7.98 4.93 6.27
C TRP A 5 -6.67 5.69 6.06
N ALA A 6 -5.94 5.35 5.01
CA ALA A 6 -4.67 5.97 4.65
C ALA A 6 -4.83 6.76 3.33
N PRO A 7 -5.02 8.09 3.40
CA PRO A 7 -5.08 8.94 2.21
C PRO A 7 -3.68 9.27 1.69
N PHE A 8 -3.53 9.24 0.37
CA PHE A 8 -2.31 9.62 -0.35
C PHE A 8 -2.65 10.59 -1.46
N GLU A 9 -1.84 11.63 -1.56
CA GLU A 9 -1.88 12.56 -2.68
C GLU A 9 -0.92 12.04 -3.75
N VAL A 10 -1.41 12.00 -4.99
CA VAL A 10 -0.70 11.48 -6.16
C VAL A 10 -0.74 12.51 -7.29
N ALA A 11 0.33 12.61 -8.09
CA ALA A 11 0.38 13.53 -9.23
C ALA A 11 -0.26 12.91 -10.48
N ASP A 12 -0.15 11.59 -10.64
CA ASP A 12 -0.69 10.83 -11.76
C ASP A 12 -1.53 9.66 -11.24
N LEU A 13 -2.85 9.79 -11.34
CA LEU A 13 -3.79 8.77 -10.86
C LEU A 13 -3.61 7.43 -11.59
N PHE A 14 -3.29 7.45 -12.88
CA PHE A 14 -3.15 6.24 -13.69
C PHE A 14 -1.87 5.48 -13.33
N ALA A 15 -0.75 6.19 -13.18
CA ALA A 15 0.51 5.59 -12.75
C ALA A 15 0.37 4.99 -11.34
N SER A 16 -0.26 5.71 -10.42
CA SER A 16 -0.48 5.26 -9.04
C SER A 16 -1.47 4.10 -8.99
N GLU A 17 -2.56 4.12 -9.76
CA GLU A 17 -3.48 2.98 -9.86
C GLU A 17 -2.74 1.70 -10.27
N ARG A 18 -1.92 1.78 -11.32
CA ARG A 18 -1.13 0.64 -11.79
C ARG A 18 -0.21 0.10 -10.69
N PHE A 19 0.41 0.99 -9.91
CA PHE A 19 1.26 0.59 -8.78
C PHE A 19 0.46 -0.17 -7.71
N TYR A 20 -0.63 0.41 -7.19
CA TYR A 20 -1.41 -0.21 -6.11
C TYR A 20 -2.11 -1.50 -6.55
N ARG A 21 -2.58 -1.58 -7.81
CA ARG A 21 -3.05 -2.85 -8.39
C ARG A 21 -1.95 -3.88 -8.52
N GLY A 22 -0.71 -3.46 -8.79
CA GLY A 22 0.47 -4.33 -8.81
C GLY A 22 0.76 -4.97 -7.45
N LEU A 23 0.35 -4.33 -6.35
CA LEU A 23 0.38 -4.91 -5.01
C LEU A 23 -0.78 -5.88 -4.73
N GLY A 24 -1.65 -6.12 -5.72
CA GLY A 24 -2.82 -6.99 -5.60
C GLY A 24 -4.00 -6.36 -4.87
N LEU A 25 -4.00 -5.04 -4.64
CA LEU A 25 -5.10 -4.36 -3.95
C LEU A 25 -6.29 -4.14 -4.90
N PRO A 26 -7.52 -4.57 -4.53
CA PRO A 26 -8.71 -4.31 -5.31
C PRO A 26 -9.16 -2.85 -5.15
N VAL A 27 -9.54 -2.20 -6.25
CA VAL A 27 -10.33 -0.97 -6.20
C VAL A 27 -11.74 -1.33 -5.75
N ILE A 28 -12.23 -0.66 -4.72
CA ILE A 28 -13.56 -0.90 -4.13
C ILE A 28 -14.51 0.28 -4.31
N ASP A 29 -13.99 1.46 -4.64
CA ASP A 29 -14.76 2.66 -4.95
C ASP A 29 -13.91 3.65 -5.77
N SER A 30 -14.54 4.59 -6.45
CA SER A 30 -13.90 5.57 -7.33
C SER A 30 -14.67 6.88 -7.40
N PHE A 31 -13.96 7.99 -7.58
CA PHE A 31 -14.52 9.30 -7.82
C PHE A 31 -13.68 10.04 -8.87
N LYS A 32 -14.13 11.23 -9.29
CA LYS A 32 -13.56 11.97 -10.42
C LYS A 32 -12.03 12.05 -10.41
N ASP A 33 -11.46 12.33 -9.24
CA ASP A 33 -10.04 12.61 -9.07
C ASP A 33 -9.37 11.59 -8.12
N GLY A 34 -9.94 10.39 -7.93
CA GLY A 34 -9.33 9.42 -7.01
C GLY A 34 -9.98 8.04 -6.96
N LEU A 35 -9.28 7.15 -6.26
CA LEU A 35 -9.63 5.73 -6.12
C LEU A 35 -9.47 5.28 -4.68
N ILE A 36 -10.30 4.32 -4.26
CA ILE A 36 -10.19 3.67 -2.95
C ILE A 36 -9.85 2.19 -3.16
N PHE A 37 -8.75 1.76 -2.56
CA PHE A 37 -8.28 0.38 -2.52
C PHE A 37 -8.64 -0.29 -1.19
N GLY A 38 -9.09 -1.55 -1.28
CA GLY A 38 -9.31 -2.40 -0.11
C GLY A 38 -8.01 -3.01 0.41
N VAL A 39 -7.80 -2.98 1.73
CA VAL A 39 -6.69 -3.62 2.43
C VAL A 39 -7.24 -4.49 3.57
N GLY A 40 -7.12 -5.81 3.44
CA GLY A 40 -7.72 -6.75 4.40
C GLY A 40 -9.24 -6.60 4.51
N ALA A 41 -9.81 -6.87 5.68
CA ALA A 41 -11.26 -6.83 5.88
C ALA A 41 -11.85 -5.40 5.87
N SER A 42 -11.16 -4.43 6.47
CA SER A 42 -11.68 -3.08 6.68
C SER A 42 -10.70 -1.94 6.42
N GLY A 43 -9.42 -2.22 6.13
CA GLY A 43 -8.43 -1.18 5.82
C GLY A 43 -8.64 -0.57 4.44
N ARG A 44 -8.27 0.70 4.29
CA ARG A 44 -8.46 1.48 3.07
C ARG A 44 -7.21 2.28 2.74
N ILE A 45 -6.84 2.28 1.46
CA ILE A 45 -5.90 3.22 0.87
C ILE A 45 -6.68 4.07 -0.11
N GLU A 46 -6.71 5.38 0.08
CA GLU A 46 -7.31 6.32 -0.85
C GLU A 46 -6.20 7.06 -1.58
N ILE A 47 -6.26 7.10 -2.90
CA ILE A 47 -5.37 7.96 -3.70
C ILE A 47 -6.19 9.09 -4.31
N VAL A 48 -5.69 10.31 -4.17
CA VAL A 48 -6.34 11.53 -4.66
C VAL A 48 -5.36 12.28 -5.55
N GLN A 49 -5.78 12.60 -6.77
CA GLN A 49 -4.99 13.38 -7.69
C GLN A 49 -5.07 14.86 -7.34
N THR A 50 -4.13 15.33 -6.54
CA THR A 50 -4.08 16.70 -6.01
C THR A 50 -2.62 17.08 -5.74
N PRO A 51 -2.26 18.38 -5.72
CA PRO A 51 -0.91 18.80 -5.36
C PRO A 51 -0.48 18.22 -4.02
N LYS A 52 0.71 17.60 -4.01
CA LYS A 52 1.24 16.89 -2.87
C LYS A 52 1.72 17.85 -1.77
N THR A 53 1.34 17.55 -0.54
CA THR A 53 1.65 18.29 0.69
C THR A 53 2.59 17.51 1.61
N GLY A 54 2.77 16.20 1.41
CA GLY A 54 3.69 15.38 2.20
C GLY A 54 3.86 13.94 1.68
N HIS A 55 4.73 13.18 2.35
CA HIS A 55 5.01 11.76 2.06
C HIS A 55 4.70 10.91 3.28
N PRO A 56 3.43 10.53 3.51
CA PRO A 56 3.10 9.65 4.62
C PRO A 56 3.86 8.32 4.50
N THR A 57 4.31 7.80 5.64
CA THR A 57 4.85 6.44 5.72
C THR A 57 3.73 5.52 6.18
N THR A 58 3.44 4.49 5.38
CA THR A 58 2.39 3.51 5.68
C THR A 58 2.94 2.09 5.58
N ALA A 59 2.36 1.17 6.32
CA ALA A 59 2.68 -0.24 6.24
C ALA A 59 1.45 -1.06 5.83
N ILE A 60 1.65 -2.07 4.99
CA ILE A 60 0.65 -3.09 4.66
C ILE A 60 1.21 -4.42 5.15
N GLU A 61 0.53 -5.01 6.14
CA GLU A 61 0.84 -6.36 6.59
C GLU A 61 0.17 -7.39 5.69
N LEU A 62 0.95 -8.34 5.19
CA LEU A 62 0.48 -9.48 4.43
C LEU A 62 0.43 -10.73 5.32
N PRO A 63 -0.42 -11.72 4.99
CA PRO A 63 -0.60 -12.89 5.84
C PRO A 63 0.67 -13.72 6.02
N THR A 64 1.54 -13.78 5.00
CA THR A 64 2.71 -14.67 5.01
C THR A 64 3.95 -14.04 4.37
N TRP A 65 5.13 -14.54 4.75
CA TRP A 65 6.40 -14.19 4.12
C TRP A 65 6.42 -14.51 2.62
N ALA A 66 5.79 -15.62 2.22
CA ALA A 66 5.65 -15.97 0.82
C ALA A 66 4.80 -14.95 0.04
N ALA A 67 3.80 -14.33 0.69
CA ALA A 67 3.03 -13.25 0.07
C ALA A 67 3.87 -11.98 -0.12
N VAL A 68 4.77 -11.67 0.83
CA VAL A 68 5.76 -10.59 0.68
C VAL A 68 6.67 -10.87 -0.52
N ASP A 69 7.25 -12.06 -0.60
CA ASP A 69 8.21 -12.42 -1.65
C ASP A 69 7.62 -12.44 -3.07
N ARG A 70 6.30 -12.61 -3.21
CA ARG A 70 5.60 -12.47 -4.49
C ARG A 70 5.55 -11.03 -4.99
N LEU A 71 5.55 -10.05 -4.09
CA LEU A 71 5.52 -8.62 -4.44
C LEU A 71 6.91 -8.01 -4.56
N GLY A 72 7.89 -8.55 -3.84
CA GLY A 72 9.27 -8.07 -3.87
C GLY A 72 10.17 -8.90 -2.96
N LYS A 73 11.49 -8.83 -3.18
CA LYS A 73 12.46 -9.59 -2.38
C LYS A 73 12.53 -9.03 -0.96
N GLY A 74 11.91 -9.71 0.00
CA GLY A 74 11.95 -9.31 1.40
C GLY A 74 13.30 -9.54 2.08
N THR A 75 13.50 -8.88 3.21
CA THR A 75 14.56 -9.11 4.19
C THR A 75 13.96 -9.20 5.58
N VAL A 76 14.69 -9.83 6.51
CA VAL A 76 14.30 -9.86 7.92
C VAL A 76 14.77 -8.58 8.60
N PHE A 77 13.84 -7.85 9.21
CA PHE A 77 14.10 -6.65 10.00
C PHE A 77 14.49 -6.99 11.46
N PRO A 78 15.05 -6.05 12.25
CA PRO A 78 15.55 -6.32 13.61
C PRO A 78 14.53 -6.93 14.58
N ARG A 79 13.22 -6.70 14.38
CA ARG A 79 12.15 -7.30 15.20
C ARG A 79 11.78 -8.73 14.78
N GLY A 80 12.37 -9.25 13.71
CA GLY A 80 12.13 -10.61 13.20
C GLY A 80 11.02 -10.74 12.14
N HIS A 81 10.41 -9.63 11.71
CA HIS A 81 9.45 -9.65 10.60
C HIS A 81 10.14 -9.60 9.25
N HIS A 82 9.54 -10.23 8.23
CA HIS A 82 10.04 -10.24 6.86
C HIS A 82 9.30 -9.22 6.02
N GLY A 83 10.03 -8.41 5.26
CA GLY A 83 9.43 -7.33 4.49
C GLY A 83 10.40 -6.60 3.57
N PHE A 84 9.89 -5.64 2.82
CA PHE A 84 10.70 -4.69 2.06
C PHE A 84 10.03 -3.31 2.06
N VAL A 85 10.83 -2.29 1.79
CA VAL A 85 10.34 -0.93 1.59
C VAL A 85 10.26 -0.66 0.09
N THR A 86 9.16 -0.09 -0.35
CA THR A 86 8.95 0.41 -1.70
C THR A 86 8.43 1.84 -1.66
N ALA A 87 8.34 2.46 -2.83
CA ALA A 87 7.69 3.75 -2.99
C ALA A 87 6.72 3.69 -4.17
N ASP A 88 5.59 4.37 -4.04
CA ASP A 88 4.70 4.61 -5.18
C ASP A 88 5.35 5.60 -6.17
N PRO A 89 4.73 5.86 -7.34
CA PRO A 89 5.28 6.77 -8.35
C PRO A 89 5.55 8.19 -7.83
N ASP A 90 4.83 8.61 -6.80
CA ASP A 90 4.97 9.92 -6.18
C ASP A 90 5.95 9.93 -5.00
N GLY A 91 6.58 8.80 -4.67
CA GLY A 91 7.53 8.69 -3.57
C GLY A 91 6.90 8.53 -2.18
N ASN A 92 5.61 8.21 -2.08
CA ASN A 92 5.00 7.78 -0.81
C ASN A 92 5.64 6.46 -0.39
N ARG A 93 6.17 6.38 0.83
CA ARG A 93 6.91 5.20 1.29
C ARG A 93 5.95 4.16 1.86
N LEU A 94 6.02 2.94 1.33
CA LEU A 94 5.27 1.79 1.83
C LEU A 94 6.23 0.73 2.39
N LEU A 95 5.96 0.28 3.60
CA LEU A 95 6.51 -0.95 4.14
C LEU A 95 5.54 -2.10 3.84
N ILE A 96 5.99 -3.08 3.04
CA ILE A 96 5.28 -4.34 2.85
C ILE A 96 5.93 -5.36 3.75
N TRP A 97 5.18 -5.96 4.67
CA TRP A 97 5.77 -6.84 5.69
C TRP A 97 4.82 -7.95 6.12
N SER A 98 5.35 -8.94 6.83
CA SER A 98 4.58 -10.01 7.45
C SER A 98 5.31 -10.56 8.67
N GLU A 99 4.55 -10.90 9.71
CA GLU A 99 5.03 -11.71 10.84
C GLU A 99 4.76 -13.21 10.65
N GLY A 100 3.86 -13.59 9.73
CA GLY A 100 3.46 -14.96 9.49
C GLY A 100 4.41 -15.70 8.54
N THR A 101 4.87 -16.90 8.92
CA THR A 101 5.88 -17.64 8.15
C THR A 101 5.31 -18.64 7.12
N ALA A 102 4.02 -19.01 7.21
CA ALA A 102 3.41 -20.06 6.38
C ALA A 102 2.04 -19.68 5.81
#